data_AF-A0AAE2YFM7-F1
#
_entry.id   AF-A0AAE2YFM7-F1
#
_cell.length_a   1.000
_cell.length_b   1.000
_cell.length_c   1.000
_cell.angle_alpha   90.00
_cell.angle_beta   90.00
_cell.angle_gamma   90.00
#
_symmetry.space_group_name_H-M   'P 1'
#
loop_
_entity.id
_entity.type
_entity.pdbx_description
1 polymer ?
#
loop_
_entity_poly.entity_id
_entity_poly.type
_entity_poly.pdbx_seq_one_letter_code
_entity_poly.pdbx_strand_id
1 'polypeptide(L)'
;MNSEEEAKYRLTLAQGYLERAEEASKRGDHLAVISNSQLSVENSAKAVISCFRIPSWSHDPSSELLEVTENNRDKIEKRTGVNVYHALSTLASYSSNLAPEHGRMSYGDPNLR
;
A
#
# COMPACT_ATOMS: atom_id res chain seq x y z
N MET A 1 -9.95 -10.04 14.69
CA MET A 1 -9.66 -10.26 13.25
C MET A 1 -8.42 -11.13 13.20
N ASN A 2 -8.47 -12.25 12.48
CA ASN A 2 -7.27 -13.06 12.24
C ASN A 2 -6.48 -12.50 11.03
N SER A 3 -5.24 -12.96 10.83
CA SER A 3 -4.34 -12.46 9.78
C SER A 3 -4.93 -12.56 8.36
N GLU A 4 -5.69 -13.63 8.09
CA GLU A 4 -6.29 -13.88 6.78
C GLU A 4 -7.46 -12.91 6.50
N GLU A 5 -8.31 -12.69 7.51
CA GLU A 5 -9.41 -11.71 7.43
C GLU A 5 -8.87 -10.30 7.21
N GLU A 6 -7.82 -9.89 7.93
CA GLU A 6 -7.19 -8.58 7.75
C GLU A 6 -6.60 -8.45 6.34
N ALA A 7 -5.89 -9.47 5.85
CA ALA A 7 -5.33 -9.47 4.50
C ALA A 7 -6.41 -9.29 3.42
N LYS A 8 -7.51 -10.04 3.51
CA LYS A 8 -8.64 -9.93 2.58
C LYS A 8 -9.35 -8.58 2.68
N TYR A 9 -9.54 -8.08 3.90
CA TYR A 9 -10.14 -6.78 4.14
C TYR A 9 -9.31 -5.65 3.51
N ARG A 10 -7.99 -5.65 3.76
CA ARG A 10 -7.06 -4.67 3.17
C ARG A 10 -7.01 -4.74 1.65
N LEU A 11 -7.01 -5.95 1.08
CA LEU A 11 -7.07 -6.12 -0.37
C LEU A 11 -8.37 -5.53 -0.96
N THR A 12 -9.51 -5.76 -0.30
CA THR A 12 -10.79 -5.20 -0.72
C THR A 12 -10.78 -3.66 -0.70
N LEU A 13 -10.22 -3.07 0.36
CA LEU A 13 -10.04 -1.61 0.43
C LEU A 13 -9.14 -1.10 -0.69
N ALA A 14 -8.00 -1.75 -0.92
CA ALA A 14 -7.05 -1.35 -1.95
C ALA A 14 -7.70 -1.31 -3.35
N GLN A 15 -8.44 -2.36 -3.70
CA GLN A 15 -9.18 -2.45 -4.96
C GLN A 15 -10.21 -1.33 -5.09
N GLY A 16 -11.00 -1.08 -4.05
CA GLY A 16 -11.98 0.00 -4.07
C GLY A 16 -11.34 1.39 -4.21
N TYR A 17 -10.17 1.62 -3.61
CA TYR A 17 -9.45 2.88 -3.78
C TYR A 17 -8.85 3.01 -5.18
N LEU A 18 -8.35 1.93 -5.77
CA LEU A 18 -7.88 1.94 -7.16
C LEU A 18 -9.00 2.33 -8.12
N GLU A 19 -10.17 1.71 -8.01
CA GLU A 19 -11.34 2.03 -8.83
C GLU A 19 -11.70 3.52 -8.73
N ARG A 20 -11.72 4.08 -7.52
CA ARG A 20 -11.99 5.51 -7.28
C ARG A 20 -10.91 6.42 -7.88
N ALA A 21 -9.64 6.02 -7.80
CA ALA A 21 -8.54 6.77 -8.42
C ALA A 21 -8.68 6.79 -9.95
N GLU A 22 -9.01 5.67 -10.57
CA GLU A 22 -9.23 5.57 -12.02
C GLU A 22 -10.43 6.40 -12.47
N GLU A 23 -11.54 6.36 -11.72
CA GLU A 23 -12.71 7.19 -11.99
C GLU A 23 -12.42 8.68 -11.84
N ALA A 24 -11.67 9.08 -10.81
CA ALA A 24 -11.22 10.45 -10.61
C ALA A 24 -10.31 10.92 -11.76
N SER A 25 -9.42 10.04 -12.22
CA SER A 25 -8.53 10.32 -13.35
C SER A 25 -9.32 10.62 -14.62
N LYS A 26 -10.36 9.81 -14.92
CA LYS A 26 -11.27 10.04 -16.06
C LYS A 26 -11.98 11.40 -16.01
N ARG A 27 -12.21 11.94 -14.81
CA ARG A 27 -12.86 13.25 -14.60
C ARG A 27 -11.87 14.42 -14.49
N GLY A 28 -10.56 14.17 -14.53
CA GLY A 28 -9.53 15.19 -14.30
C GLY A 28 -9.40 15.66 -12.85
N ASP A 29 -9.94 14.92 -11.88
CA ASP A 29 -9.87 15.26 -10.46
C ASP A 29 -8.54 14.77 -9.86
N HIS A 30 -7.49 15.58 -10.03
CA HIS A 30 -6.13 15.23 -9.60
C HIS A 30 -5.99 15.01 -8.09
N LEU A 31 -6.72 15.76 -7.27
CA LEU A 31 -6.68 15.63 -5.81
C LEU A 31 -7.25 14.27 -5.38
N ALA A 32 -8.39 13.88 -5.96
CA ALA A 32 -8.97 12.58 -5.70
C ALA A 32 -8.10 11.44 -6.26
N VAL A 33 -7.44 11.62 -7.41
CA VAL A 33 -6.48 10.62 -7.94
C VAL A 33 -5.36 10.37 -6.92
N ILE A 34 -4.71 11.43 -6.43
CA ILE A 34 -3.58 11.30 -5.51
C ILE A 34 -4.02 10.66 -4.19
N SER A 35 -5.10 11.17 -3.58
CA SER A 35 -5.60 10.66 -2.30
C SER A 35 -6.01 9.19 -2.38
N ASN A 36 -6.77 8.80 -3.41
CA ASN A 36 -7.17 7.40 -3.58
C ASN A 36 -5.98 6.50 -3.96
N SER A 37 -5.02 6.98 -4.74
CA SER A 37 -3.81 6.21 -5.07
C SER A 37 -2.96 5.92 -3.83
N GLN A 38 -2.79 6.92 -2.95
CA GLN A 38 -2.09 6.75 -1.67
C GLN A 38 -2.75 5.65 -0.83
N LEU A 39 -4.08 5.70 -0.66
CA LEU A 39 -4.82 4.71 0.13
C LEU A 39 -4.82 3.32 -0.52
N SER A 40 -4.88 3.23 -1.85
CA SER A 40 -4.76 1.97 -2.59
C SER A 40 -3.43 1.28 -2.33
N VAL A 41 -2.33 2.03 -2.47
CA VAL A 41 -0.97 1.51 -2.29
C VAL A 41 -0.69 1.16 -0.83
N GLU A 42 -1.12 2.00 0.12
CA GLU A 42 -0.98 1.74 1.56
C GLU A 42 -1.70 0.43 1.95
N ASN A 43 -2.96 0.26 1.53
CA ASN A 43 -3.72 -0.95 1.86
C ASN A 43 -3.21 -2.19 1.12
N SER A 44 -2.68 -2.04 -0.11
CA SER A 44 -2.03 -3.16 -0.82
C SER A 44 -0.81 -3.68 -0.06
N ALA A 45 0.05 -2.79 0.42
CA ALA A 45 1.21 -3.17 1.22
C ALA A 45 0.79 -3.83 2.54
N LYS A 46 -0.19 -3.23 3.24
CA LYS A 46 -0.73 -3.80 4.48
C LYS A 46 -1.40 -5.15 4.28
N ALA A 47 -2.02 -5.42 3.13
CA ALA A 47 -2.57 -6.73 2.80
C ALA A 47 -1.48 -7.81 2.75
N VAL A 48 -0.34 -7.52 2.12
CA VAL A 48 0.81 -8.44 2.06
C VAL A 48 1.40 -8.67 3.46
N ILE A 49 1.60 -7.59 4.23
CA ILE A 49 2.12 -7.68 5.61
C ILE A 49 1.18 -8.56 6.46
N SER A 50 -0.13 -8.39 6.29
CA SER A 50 -1.17 -9.15 6.99
C SER A 50 -1.12 -10.67 6.73
N CYS A 51 -0.47 -11.13 5.66
CA CYS A 51 -0.24 -12.56 5.46
C CYS A 51 0.77 -13.16 6.47
N PHE A 52 1.57 -12.31 7.13
CA PHE A 52 2.66 -12.73 8.02
C PHE A 52 2.50 -12.23 9.45
N ARG A 53 1.93 -11.03 9.64
CA ARG A 53 1.70 -10.40 10.95
C ARG A 53 0.66 -9.29 10.87
N ILE A 54 0.18 -8.81 12.02
CA ILE A 54 -0.67 -7.61 12.07
C ILE A 54 0.17 -6.39 11.64
N PRO A 55 -0.27 -5.58 10.66
CA PRO A 55 0.49 -4.43 10.17
C PRO A 55 0.54 -3.29 11.20
N SER A 56 1.62 -2.53 11.18
CA SER A 56 1.76 -1.35 12.03
C SER A 56 0.76 -0.24 11.68
N TRP A 57 0.47 0.61 12.67
CA TRP A 57 -0.32 1.81 12.46
C TRP A 57 0.57 2.95 11.96
N SER A 58 0.93 2.88 10.66
CA SER A 58 1.74 3.85 9.93
C SER A 58 1.11 4.12 8.55
N HIS A 59 1.30 5.32 8.01
CA HIS A 59 0.95 5.65 6.61
C HIS A 59 2.05 5.28 5.61
N ASP A 60 3.27 5.05 6.10
CA ASP A 60 4.35 4.45 5.32
C ASP A 60 4.60 3.01 5.78
N PRO A 61 4.03 2.00 5.10
CA PRO A 61 4.30 0.59 5.37
C PRO A 61 5.52 0.05 4.59
N SER A 62 6.28 0.88 3.87
CA SER A 62 7.34 0.40 2.95
C SER A 62 8.44 -0.41 3.63
N SER A 63 9.03 0.12 4.72
CA SER A 63 10.07 -0.56 5.48
C SER A 63 9.58 -1.87 6.08
N GLU A 64 8.36 -1.88 6.61
CA GLU A 64 7.73 -3.08 7.16
C GLU A 64 7.46 -4.13 6.06
N LEU A 65 7.00 -3.71 4.88
CA LEU A 65 6.79 -4.61 3.74
C LEU A 65 8.10 -5.26 3.29
N LEU A 66 9.19 -4.50 3.21
CA LEU A 66 10.50 -5.04 2.85
C LEU A 66 11.01 -6.03 3.90
N GLU A 67 10.88 -5.69 5.18
CA GLU A 67 11.27 -6.54 6.32
C GLU A 67 10.54 -7.89 6.28
N VAL A 68 9.21 -7.90 6.17
CA VAL A 68 8.45 -9.15 6.15
C VAL A 68 8.70 -9.97 4.90
N THR A 69 8.94 -9.31 3.76
CA THR A 69 9.25 -9.98 2.49
C THR A 69 10.59 -10.69 2.55
N GLU A 70 11.63 -10.03 3.09
CA GLU A 70 12.95 -10.64 3.25
C GLU A 70 12.93 -11.78 4.26
N ASN A 71 12.30 -11.57 5.42
CA ASN A 71 12.22 -12.59 6.48
C ASN A 71 11.40 -13.84 6.09
N ASN A 72 10.59 -13.76 5.04
CA ASN A 72 9.77 -14.87 4.56
C ASN A 72 10.12 -15.29 3.12
N ARG A 73 11.34 -14.97 2.67
CA ARG A 73 11.76 -15.18 1.28
C ARG A 73 11.42 -16.58 0.74
N ASP A 74 11.94 -17.62 1.38
CA ASP A 74 11.71 -19.01 0.94
C ASP A 74 10.23 -19.40 0.87
N LYS A 75 9.39 -18.88 1.77
CA LYS A 75 7.95 -19.20 1.81
C LYS A 75 7.22 -18.54 0.65
N ILE A 76 7.59 -17.29 0.35
CA ILE A 76 7.04 -16.51 -0.75
C ILE A 76 7.44 -17.14 -2.08
N GLU A 77 8.73 -17.41 -2.30
CA GLU A 77 9.24 -18.05 -3.53
C GLU A 77 8.53 -19.37 -3.83
N LYS A 78 8.35 -20.23 -2.82
CA LYS A 78 7.66 -21.52 -2.98
C LYS A 78 6.19 -21.39 -3.37
N ARG A 79 5.53 -20.27 -3.06
CA ARG A 79 4.10 -20.06 -3.29
C ARG A 79 3.81 -19.29 -4.58
N THR A 80 4.63 -18.30 -4.91
CA THR A 80 4.35 -17.33 -5.98
C THR A 80 5.41 -17.28 -7.08
N GLY A 81 6.57 -17.90 -6.87
CA GLY A 81 7.71 -17.87 -7.80
C GLY A 81 8.61 -16.63 -7.64
N VAL A 82 9.73 -16.62 -8.37
CA VAL A 82 10.84 -15.65 -8.18
C VAL A 82 10.47 -14.21 -8.57
N ASN A 83 9.49 -14.01 -9.47
CA ASN A 83 9.19 -12.68 -10.02
C ASN A 83 8.41 -11.77 -9.05
N VAL A 84 7.92 -12.31 -7.93
CA VAL A 84 7.12 -11.55 -6.96
C VAL A 84 7.92 -10.48 -6.21
N TYR A 85 9.24 -10.67 -6.02
CA TYR A 85 10.06 -9.71 -5.27
C TYR A 85 10.13 -8.37 -5.95
N HIS A 86 10.24 -8.35 -7.27
CA HIS A 86 10.24 -7.09 -8.01
C HIS A 86 8.92 -6.33 -7.79
N ALA A 87 7.78 -7.03 -7.81
CA ALA A 87 6.49 -6.42 -7.53
C ALA A 87 6.39 -5.91 -6.09
N LEU A 88 6.88 -6.68 -5.10
CA LEU A 88 6.88 -6.28 -3.69
C LEU A 88 7.80 -5.08 -3.42
N SER A 89 8.98 -5.04 -4.05
CA SER A 89 9.90 -3.90 -3.96
C SER A 89 9.33 -2.65 -4.64
N THR A 90 8.69 -2.81 -5.79
CA THR A 90 7.99 -1.70 -6.47
C THR A 90 6.83 -1.18 -5.61
N LEU A 91 6.05 -2.08 -5.00
CA LEU A 91 4.99 -1.70 -4.07
C LEU A 91 5.53 -0.92 -2.87
N ALA A 92 6.63 -1.38 -2.26
CA ALA A 92 7.28 -0.66 -1.17
C ALA A 92 7.75 0.74 -1.60
N SER A 93 8.32 0.87 -2.80
CA SER A 93 8.71 2.17 -3.36
C SER A 93 7.51 3.11 -3.54
N TYR A 94 6.39 2.61 -4.09
CA TYR A 94 5.16 3.40 -4.21
C TYR A 94 4.59 3.79 -2.84
N SER A 95 4.61 2.89 -1.85
CA SER A 95 4.16 3.20 -0.49
C SER A 95 4.96 4.34 0.12
N SER A 96 6.29 4.29 0.03
CA SER A 96 7.14 5.36 0.56
C SER A 96 6.92 6.69 -0.17
N ASN A 97 6.84 6.66 -1.50
CA ASN A 97 6.64 7.86 -2.32
C ASN A 97 5.30 8.56 -2.05
N LEU A 98 4.23 7.79 -1.82
CA LEU A 98 2.88 8.32 -1.62
C LEU A 98 2.55 8.60 -0.14
N ALA A 99 3.27 8.04 0.82
CA ALA A 99 2.99 8.23 2.24
C ALA A 99 2.88 9.71 2.67
N PRO A 100 3.72 10.65 2.20
CA PRO A 100 3.59 12.07 2.55
C PRO A 100 2.28 12.71 2.07
N GLU A 101 1.67 12.18 0.99
CA GLU A 101 0.44 12.74 0.42
C GLU A 101 -0.74 12.63 1.37
N HIS A 102 -0.75 11.65 2.28
CA HIS A 102 -1.77 11.57 3.32
C HIS A 102 -1.76 12.83 4.21
N GLY A 103 -0.57 13.26 4.62
CA GLY A 103 -0.38 14.47 5.42
C GLY A 103 -0.71 15.74 4.63
N ARG A 104 -0.21 15.84 3.38
CA ARG A 104 -0.46 17.01 2.51
C ARG A 104 -1.94 17.21 2.23
N MET A 105 -2.68 16.13 1.98
CA MET A 105 -4.11 16.21 1.68
C MET A 105 -4.98 16.47 2.91
N SER A 106 -4.53 16.03 4.09
CA SER A 106 -5.28 16.21 5.35
C SER A 106 -5.02 17.55 6.01
N TYR A 107 -3.79 18.06 5.90
CA TYR A 107 -3.32 19.21 6.69
C TYR A 107 -2.66 20.32 5.86
N GLY A 108 -2.50 20.14 4.54
CA GLY A 108 -1.71 21.02 3.68
C GLY A 108 -0.22 20.67 3.68
N ASP A 109 0.57 21.28 2.78
CA ASP A 109 2.03 21.06 2.75
C ASP A 109 2.73 21.91 3.82
N PRO A 110 3.38 21.29 4.83
CA PRO A 110 4.07 22.02 5.88
C PRO A 110 5.32 22.77 5.38
N ASN A 111 5.86 22.43 4.20
CA ASN A 111 7.03 23.07 3.61
C ASN A 111 6.67 24.27 2.71
N LEU A 112 5.38 24.46 2.40
CA LEU A 112 4.87 25.69 1.80
C LEU A 112 4.63 26.72 2.91
N ARG A 113 5.72 27.25 3.47
CA ARG A 113 5.72 28.43 4.36
C ARG A 113 6.57 29.54 3.78
#